data_AF-A0A1R1AUB6-F1
#
_entry.id   AF-A0A1R1AUB6-F1
#
_cell.length_a   1.000
_cell.length_b   1.000
_cell.length_c   1.000
_cell.angle_alpha   90.00
_cell.angle_beta   90.00
_cell.angle_gamma   90.00
#
_symmetry.space_group_name_H-M   'P 1'
#
loop_
_entity.id
_entity.type
_entity.pdbx_description
1 polymer ?
#
loop_
_entity_poly.entity_id
_entity_poly.type
_entity_poly.pdbx_seq_one_letter_code
_entity_poly.pdbx_strand_id
1 'polypeptide(L)'
;MDAVIGSYIDPSSLLCTDTATNYKKFAQIKALKHEPINLSKEGYVKKGIYHLQNVNNYHKRLKGWMDGFQGVATKYLDNYLYWFSFLQQSKKLAEKEQINQMLLNACQNSNSITVNFLREV
;
A
#
# COMPACT_ATOMS: atom_id res chain seq x y z
N MET A 1 -2.06 -3.36 16.35
CA MET A 1 -1.16 -2.88 15.26
C MET A 1 0.08 -3.77 15.19
N ASP A 2 0.82 -3.90 16.29
CA ASP A 2 2.01 -4.74 16.33
C ASP A 2 1.76 -6.21 15.92
N ALA A 3 0.75 -6.85 16.51
CA ALA A 3 0.41 -8.24 16.22
C ALA A 3 0.04 -8.55 14.76
N VAL A 4 -0.24 -7.53 13.93
CA VAL A 4 -0.71 -7.72 12.55
C VAL A 4 0.39 -7.37 11.54
N ILE A 5 1.01 -6.20 11.70
CA ILE A 5 1.97 -5.68 10.71
C ILE A 5 3.39 -5.51 11.27
N GLY A 6 3.58 -5.70 12.57
CA GLY A 6 4.83 -5.35 13.25
C GLY A 6 6.05 -6.13 12.80
N SER A 7 5.89 -7.40 12.43
CA SER A 7 6.96 -8.26 11.90
C SER A 7 7.28 -8.00 10.43
N TYR A 8 6.43 -7.26 9.72
CA TYR A 8 6.55 -7.01 8.29
C TYR A 8 7.11 -5.62 7.95
N ILE A 9 7.38 -4.80 8.96
CA ILE A 9 7.91 -3.44 8.79
C ILE A 9 9.40 -3.46 9.12
N ASP A 10 10.21 -3.09 8.15
CA ASP A 10 11.65 -2.93 8.36
C ASP A 10 11.94 -1.76 9.33
N PRO A 11 12.84 -1.90 10.32
CA PRO A 11 13.14 -0.85 11.29
C PRO A 11 13.62 0.48 10.68
N SER A 12 14.23 0.44 9.49
CA SER A 12 14.66 1.63 8.76
C SER A 12 13.51 2.37 8.05
N SER A 13 12.30 1.78 8.05
CA SER A 13 11.14 2.33 7.36
C SER A 13 10.66 3.64 7.99
N LEU A 14 10.18 4.54 7.15
CA LEU A 14 9.53 5.77 7.60
C LEU A 14 8.01 5.55 7.73
N LEU A 15 7.51 5.67 8.94
CA LEU A 15 6.08 5.63 9.21
C LEU A 15 5.46 7.01 8.95
N CYS A 16 4.52 7.09 8.01
CA CYS A 16 3.75 8.31 7.73
C CYS A 16 2.28 8.08 8.15
N THR A 17 1.76 8.88 9.08
CA THR A 17 0.37 8.73 9.55
C THR A 17 -0.28 10.08 9.76
N ASP A 18 -1.58 10.06 10.03
CA ASP A 18 -2.24 11.20 10.66
C ASP A 18 -1.71 11.43 12.09
N THR A 19 -2.22 12.47 12.74
CA THR A 19 -1.79 12.89 14.08
C THR A 19 -2.34 12.06 15.22
N ALA A 20 -3.01 10.93 14.96
CA ALA A 20 -3.60 10.10 16.01
C ALA A 20 -2.54 9.51 16.96
N THR A 21 -2.89 9.46 18.25
CA THR A 21 -1.95 9.14 19.34
C THR A 21 -1.47 7.68 19.33
N ASN A 22 -2.28 6.76 18.79
CA ASN A 22 -1.95 5.35 18.66
C ASN A 22 -0.72 5.12 17.74
N TYR A 23 -0.62 5.84 16.63
CA TYR A 23 0.51 5.72 15.70
C TYR A 23 1.81 6.25 16.29
N LYS A 24 1.74 7.34 17.07
CA LYS A 24 2.90 7.88 17.79
C LYS A 24 3.46 6.86 18.78
N LYS A 25 2.59 6.25 19.59
CA LYS A 25 3.00 5.19 20.54
C LYS A 25 3.58 3.99 19.81
N PHE A 26 2.97 3.56 18.70
CA PHE A 26 3.46 2.44 17.90
C PHE A 26 4.87 2.71 17.35
N ALA A 27 5.10 3.90 16.78
CA ALA A 27 6.42 4.28 16.29
C ALA A 27 7.49 4.28 17.39
N GLN A 28 7.15 4.79 18.58
CA GLN A 28 8.06 4.79 19.73
C GLN A 28 8.42 3.36 20.17
N ILE A 29 7.43 2.49 20.31
CA ILE A 29 7.64 1.08 20.72
C ILE A 29 8.53 0.34 19.71
N LYS A 30 8.38 0.66 18.41
CA LYS A 30 9.15 0.01 17.33
C LYS A 30 10.41 0.76 16.90
N ALA A 31 10.74 1.87 17.56
CA ALA A 31 11.85 2.75 17.20
C ALA A 31 11.84 3.17 15.72
N LEU A 32 10.66 3.34 15.12
CA LEU A 32 10.51 3.75 13.72
C LEU A 32 10.61 5.27 13.59
N LYS A 33 11.22 5.74 12.50
CA LYS A 33 11.11 7.16 12.11
C LYS A 33 9.63 7.45 11.84
N HIS A 34 9.09 8.50 12.47
CA HIS A 34 7.67 8.85 12.37
C HIS A 34 7.48 10.26 11.86
N GLU A 35 6.74 10.40 10.77
CA GLU A 35 6.33 11.67 10.20
C GLU A 35 4.81 11.82 10.33
N PRO A 36 4.32 12.47 11.40
CA PRO A 36 2.90 12.78 11.53
C PRO A 36 2.55 13.90 10.54
N ILE A 37 1.47 13.71 9.80
CA ILE A 37 0.90 14.69 8.87
C ILE A 37 -0.33 15.29 9.52
N ASN A 38 -0.24 16.55 9.91
CA ASN A 38 -1.39 17.23 10.48
C ASN A 38 -2.27 17.83 9.38
N LEU A 39 -3.32 17.08 9.02
CA LEU A 39 -4.26 17.48 7.97
C LEU A 39 -4.86 18.88 8.19
N SER A 40 -5.07 19.31 9.44
CA SER A 40 -5.69 20.61 9.73
C SER A 40 -4.72 21.79 9.71
N LYS A 41 -3.42 21.55 9.90
CA LYS A 41 -2.39 22.61 9.98
C LYS A 41 -1.47 22.66 8.77
N GLU A 42 -1.14 21.51 8.21
CA GLU A 42 -0.13 21.34 7.16
C GLU A 42 -0.77 20.97 5.80
N GLY A 43 -2.08 20.74 5.77
CA GLY A 43 -2.78 20.21 4.61
C GLY A 43 -2.48 18.73 4.34
N TYR A 44 -2.82 18.25 3.15
CA TYR A 44 -2.74 16.82 2.78
C TYR A 44 -1.36 16.39 2.25
N VAL A 45 -0.42 17.33 2.10
CA VAL A 45 0.90 17.13 1.50
C VAL A 45 1.96 17.67 2.46
N LYS A 46 2.82 16.80 2.98
CA LYS A 46 3.99 17.19 3.79
C LYS A 46 5.26 16.94 2.99
N LYS A 47 6.16 17.93 2.95
CA LYS A 47 7.46 17.86 2.23
C LYS A 47 7.34 17.47 0.74
N GLY A 48 6.19 17.69 0.10
CA GLY A 48 5.93 17.38 -1.32
C GLY A 48 5.80 15.89 -1.67
N ILE A 49 6.38 15.00 -0.87
CA ILE A 49 6.46 13.56 -1.13
C ILE A 49 5.47 12.72 -0.30
N TYR A 50 4.99 13.25 0.83
CA TYR A 50 4.07 12.52 1.71
C TYR A 50 2.64 12.99 1.51
N HIS A 51 1.85 12.19 0.80
CA HIS A 51 0.48 12.53 0.43
C HIS A 51 -0.53 11.50 0.96
N LEU A 52 -1.08 11.77 2.15
CA LEU A 52 -2.01 10.85 2.82
C LEU A 52 -3.29 10.62 1.99
N GLN A 53 -3.71 11.63 1.22
CA GLN A 53 -4.89 11.53 0.36
C GLN A 53 -4.71 10.51 -0.76
N ASN A 54 -3.49 10.26 -1.25
CA ASN A 54 -3.26 9.22 -2.25
C ASN A 54 -3.61 7.83 -1.70
N VAL A 55 -3.17 7.53 -0.47
CA VAL A 55 -3.47 6.29 0.24
C VAL A 55 -4.98 6.19 0.53
N ASN A 56 -5.59 7.26 1.03
CA ASN A 56 -7.04 7.30 1.27
C ASN A 56 -7.85 7.09 -0.01
N ASN A 57 -7.43 7.70 -1.12
CA ASN A 57 -8.07 7.52 -2.42
C ASN A 57 -7.88 6.08 -2.93
N TYR A 58 -6.71 5.46 -2.70
CA TYR A 58 -6.49 4.06 -3.03
C TYR A 58 -7.46 3.16 -2.26
N HIS A 59 -7.60 3.34 -0.94
CA HIS A 59 -8.55 2.58 -0.13
C HIS A 59 -10.00 2.80 -0.56
N LYS A 60 -10.39 4.03 -0.90
CA LYS A 60 -11.73 4.34 -1.41
C LYS A 60 -12.03 3.58 -2.71
N ARG A 61 -11.07 3.55 -3.64
CA ARG A 61 -11.20 2.81 -4.90
C ARG A 61 -11.27 1.30 -4.66
N LEU A 62 -10.48 0.77 -3.74
CA LEU A 62 -10.53 -0.65 -3.39
C LEU A 62 -11.91 -1.03 -2.84
N LYS A 63 -12.44 -0.27 -1.88
CA LYS A 63 -13.78 -0.49 -1.34
C LYS A 63 -14.86 -0.48 -2.42
N GLY A 64 -14.89 0.59 -3.23
CA GLY A 64 -15.88 0.70 -4.30
C GLY A 64 -15.76 -0.40 -5.37
N TRP A 65 -14.54 -0.89 -5.63
CA TRP A 65 -14.34 -2.04 -6.51
C TRP A 65 -14.84 -3.34 -5.88
N MET A 66 -14.61 -3.51 -4.58
CA MET A 66 -15.08 -4.68 -3.82
C MET A 66 -16.61 -4.73 -3.69
N ASP A 67 -17.27 -3.58 -3.59
CA ASP A 67 -18.74 -3.46 -3.47
C ASP A 67 -19.49 -4.07 -4.68
N GLY A 68 -18.84 -4.20 -5.83
CA GLY A 68 -19.40 -4.87 -7.01
C GLY A 68 -19.54 -6.40 -6.85
N PHE A 69 -18.90 -6.99 -5.85
CA PHE A 69 -18.97 -8.43 -5.58
C PHE A 69 -19.91 -8.73 -4.41
N GLN A 70 -20.68 -9.81 -4.50
CA GLN A 70 -21.64 -10.26 -3.47
C GLN A 70 -20.94 -11.00 -2.31
N GLY A 71 -19.83 -10.46 -1.84
CA GLY A 71 -18.92 -11.10 -0.90
C GLY A 71 -17.82 -11.91 -1.61
N VAL A 72 -16.59 -11.73 -1.16
CA VAL A 72 -15.43 -12.48 -1.62
C VAL A 72 -15.03 -13.45 -0.50
N ALA A 73 -14.99 -14.75 -0.81
CA ALA A 73 -14.51 -15.73 0.15
C ALA A 73 -13.05 -15.43 0.51
N THR A 74 -12.71 -15.44 1.80
CA THR A 74 -11.37 -15.07 2.28
C THR A 74 -10.24 -15.85 1.60
N LYS A 75 -10.47 -17.13 1.24
CA LYS A 75 -9.51 -17.97 0.49
C LYS A 75 -9.13 -17.42 -0.89
N TYR A 76 -9.89 -16.48 -1.45
CA TYR A 76 -9.61 -15.85 -2.74
C TYR A 76 -9.25 -14.37 -2.60
N LEU A 77 -9.20 -13.81 -1.39
CA LEU A 77 -8.97 -12.38 -1.19
C LEU A 77 -7.67 -11.91 -1.84
N ASP A 78 -6.60 -12.69 -1.73
CA ASP A 78 -5.29 -12.35 -2.32
C ASP A 78 -5.36 -12.21 -3.85
N ASN A 79 -6.09 -13.10 -4.53
CA ASN A 79 -6.29 -13.04 -5.98
C ASN A 79 -7.03 -11.75 -6.38
N TYR A 80 -8.02 -11.35 -5.59
CA TYR A 80 -8.78 -10.13 -5.82
C TYR A 80 -7.93 -8.88 -5.57
N LEU A 81 -7.14 -8.85 -4.50
CA LEU A 81 -6.24 -7.75 -4.20
C LEU A 81 -5.15 -7.60 -5.27
N TYR A 82 -4.64 -8.71 -5.78
CA TYR A 82 -3.72 -8.72 -6.91
C TYR A 82 -4.37 -8.16 -8.17
N TRP A 83 -5.57 -8.63 -8.51
CA TRP A 83 -6.33 -8.13 -9.66
C TRP A 83 -6.62 -6.64 -9.55
N PHE A 84 -7.09 -6.17 -8.40
CA PHE A 84 -7.28 -4.74 -8.16
C PHE A 84 -5.98 -3.94 -8.33
N SER A 85 -4.88 -4.42 -7.76
CA SER A 85 -3.57 -3.76 -7.84
C SER A 85 -3.07 -3.69 -9.28
N PHE A 86 -3.27 -4.75 -10.07
CA PHE A 86 -3.00 -4.75 -11.49
C PHE A 86 -3.82 -3.68 -12.22
N LEU A 87 -5.14 -3.64 -11.99
CA LEU A 87 -6.03 -2.63 -12.57
C LEU A 87 -5.65 -1.20 -12.18
N GLN A 88 -5.05 -0.96 -10.99
CA GLN A 88 -4.58 0.37 -10.61
C GLN A 88 -3.31 0.79 -11.36
N GLN A 89 -2.41 -0.14 -11.62
CA GLN A 89 -1.13 0.11 -12.29
C GLN A 89 -1.29 0.25 -13.81
N SER A 90 -2.23 -0.50 -14.39
CA SER A 90 -2.40 -0.60 -15.83
C SER A 90 -3.34 0.45 -16.42
N LYS A 91 -3.94 1.34 -15.61
CA LYS A 91 -4.95 2.35 -16.01
C LYS A 91 -4.61 3.20 -17.23
N LYS A 92 -3.31 3.43 -17.48
CA LYS A 92 -2.82 4.28 -18.58
C LYS A 92 -2.44 3.49 -19.83
N LEU A 93 -2.45 2.16 -19.76
CA LEU A 93 -2.11 1.30 -20.89
C LEU A 93 -3.34 1.09 -21.77
N ALA A 94 -3.11 0.89 -23.07
CA ALA A 94 -4.15 0.39 -23.97
C ALA A 94 -4.61 -1.00 -23.52
N GLU A 95 -5.89 -1.34 -23.75
CA GLU A 95 -6.51 -2.57 -23.25
C GLU A 95 -5.72 -3.84 -23.61
N LYS A 96 -5.29 -3.96 -24.86
CA LYS A 96 -4.46 -5.08 -25.33
C LYS A 96 -3.16 -5.21 -24.53
N GLU A 97 -2.57 -4.08 -24.16
CA GLU A 97 -1.31 -4.03 -23.44
C GLU A 97 -1.53 -4.32 -21.95
N GLN A 98 -2.70 -3.96 -21.40
CA GLN A 98 -3.12 -4.42 -20.08
C GLN A 98 -3.22 -5.95 -20.05
N ILE A 99 -3.95 -6.55 -20.98
CA ILE A 99 -4.15 -8.02 -21.00
C ILE A 99 -2.79 -8.74 -21.11
N ASN A 100 -1.91 -8.28 -22.01
CA ASN A 100 -0.57 -8.84 -22.15
C ASN A 100 0.24 -8.73 -20.86
N GLN A 101 0.24 -7.57 -20.20
CA GLN A 101 0.94 -7.38 -18.93
C GLN A 101 0.36 -8.24 -17.80
N MET A 102 -0.96 -8.41 -17.75
CA MET A 102 -1.60 -9.28 -16.77
C MET A 102 -1.14 -10.72 -16.93
N LEU A 103 -1.14 -11.24 -18.17
CA LEU A 103 -0.70 -12.60 -18.48
C LEU A 103 0.77 -12.80 -18.12
N LEU A 104 1.63 -11.86 -18.51
CA LEU A 104 3.06 -11.92 -18.17
C LEU A 104 3.28 -11.93 -16.66
N ASN A 105 2.63 -11.05 -15.92
CA ASN A 105 2.80 -10.95 -14.47
C ASN A 105 2.19 -12.15 -13.72
N ALA A 106 1.11 -12.76 -14.22
CA ALA A 106 0.54 -13.96 -13.64
C ALA A 106 1.45 -15.20 -13.80
N CYS A 107 2.25 -15.22 -14.88
CA CYS A 107 3.23 -16.26 -15.16
C CYS A 107 4.60 -15.99 -14.50
N GLN A 108 4.82 -14.80 -13.96
CA GLN A 108 6.05 -14.47 -13.25
C GLN A 108 6.03 -15.08 -11.84
N ASN A 109 7.09 -15.79 -11.49
CA ASN A 109 7.30 -16.24 -10.12
C ASN A 109 7.44 -15.03 -9.19
N SER A 110 6.89 -15.15 -7.98
CA SER A 110 7.08 -14.12 -6.95
C SER A 110 8.57 -13.92 -6.69
N ASN A 111 9.07 -12.73 -7.03
CA ASN A 111 10.46 -12.40 -6.81
C ASN A 111 10.63 -11.95 -5.36
N SER A 112 11.23 -12.78 -4.51
CA SER A 112 11.50 -12.46 -3.10
C SER A 112 12.74 -11.57 -2.96
N ILE A 113 12.89 -10.58 -3.85
CA ILE A 113 13.97 -9.61 -3.74
C ILE A 113 13.66 -8.73 -2.53
N THR A 114 14.56 -8.77 -1.54
CA THR A 114 14.40 -7.98 -0.33
C THR A 114 14.69 -6.51 -0.61
N VAL A 115 14.03 -5.62 0.13
CA VAL A 115 14.29 -4.17 0.07
C VAL A 115 15.76 -3.86 0.37
N ASN A 116 16.41 -4.69 1.19
CA ASN A 116 17.84 -4.57 1.49
C ASN A 116 18.70 -4.82 0.25
N PHE A 117 18.40 -5.85 -0.55
CA PHE A 117 19.09 -6.08 -1.82
C PHE A 117 18.94 -4.89 -2.79
N LEU A 118 17.73 -4.33 -2.90
CA LEU A 118 17.48 -3.17 -3.78
C LEU A 118 18.16 -1.87 -3.33
N ARG A 119 18.61 -1.79 -2.08
CA ARG A 119 19.34 -0.63 -1.55
C ARG A 119 20.85 -0.76 -1.71
N GLU A 120 21.35 -1.97 -1.93
CA GLU A 120 22.78 -2.27 -2.12
C GLU A 120 23.23 -2.18 -3.58
N VAL A 121 22.27 -2.20 -4.52
CA VAL A 121 22.46 -1.97 -5.96
C VAL A 121 22.30 -0.48 -6.27
#